data_AF-A0A348WDV3-F1
#
_entry.id   AF-A0A348WDV3-F1
#
_cell.length_a   1.000
_cell.length_b   1.000
_cell.length_c   1.000
_cell.angle_alpha   90.00
_cell.angle_beta   90.00
_cell.angle_gamma   90.00
#
_symmetry.space_group_name_H-M   'P 1'
#
loop_
_entity.id
_entity.type
_entity.pdbx_description
1 polymer ?
#
loop_
_entity_poly.entity_id
_entity_poly.type
_entity_poly.pdbx_seq_one_letter_code
_entity_poly.pdbx_strand_id
1 'polypeptide(L)'
;MTRFTIASFNVKNLIGPDKEYYEFQSYTPEEYAWKEDWMADQLVTMDADIVGFQEIFEEEALRAVLREADARAEMLNEAVIPDRTKSYRRKVIFRKLRVDPYTGAELAFAANSADDGVAGKRRPGLAILSRFGFAGTPEVIQDLATPIEIPFQALRGLEGDTDAGFYRIRRLSRPILKARIPVGDRTITVFNCHLKSKLGEYLTP
;
A
#
# COMPACT_ATOMS: atom_id res chain seq x y z
N MET A 1 -18.97 9.50 -16.19
CA MET A 1 -17.74 9.01 -15.52
C MET A 1 -18.16 8.18 -14.33
N THR A 2 -17.70 6.94 -14.23
CA THR A 2 -17.94 6.07 -13.07
C THR A 2 -17.22 6.66 -11.84
N ARG A 3 -17.96 6.83 -10.74
CA ARG A 3 -17.39 7.31 -9.47
C ARG A 3 -16.78 6.13 -8.73
N PHE A 4 -15.57 6.31 -8.22
CA PHE A 4 -14.87 5.32 -7.39
C PHE A 4 -14.11 6.02 -6.25
N THR A 5 -13.65 5.26 -5.28
CA THR A 5 -12.78 5.73 -4.18
C THR A 5 -11.40 5.07 -4.27
N ILE A 6 -10.37 5.83 -3.93
CA ILE A 6 -9.00 5.35 -3.80
C ILE A 6 -8.42 5.86 -2.49
N ALA A 7 -7.65 5.00 -1.81
CA ALA A 7 -6.99 5.33 -0.58
C ALA A 7 -5.52 4.90 -0.57
N SER A 8 -4.75 5.54 0.31
CA SER A 8 -3.37 5.16 0.61
C SER A 8 -3.27 4.83 2.10
N PHE A 9 -2.64 3.71 2.43
CA PHE A 9 -2.55 3.20 3.79
C PHE A 9 -1.14 2.68 4.10
N ASN A 10 -0.38 3.49 4.82
CA ASN A 10 0.86 3.03 5.45
C ASN A 10 0.51 2.25 6.71
N VAL A 11 0.85 0.97 6.75
CA VAL A 11 0.40 0.05 7.80
C VAL A 11 1.44 -0.15 8.92
N LYS A 12 2.48 0.67 8.93
CA LYS A 12 3.53 0.70 9.98
C LYS A 12 4.11 -0.68 10.25
N ASN A 13 4.83 -1.26 9.30
CA ASN A 13 5.47 -2.58 9.33
C ASN A 13 4.48 -3.73 9.53
N LEU A 14 3.91 -4.27 8.46
CA LEU A 14 3.07 -5.48 8.54
C LEU A 14 3.89 -6.72 8.21
N ILE A 15 4.12 -7.53 9.23
CA ILE A 15 4.83 -8.81 9.23
C ILE A 15 4.10 -9.75 10.20
N GLY A 16 4.18 -11.08 10.00
CA GLY A 16 3.64 -12.05 10.95
C GLY A 16 4.29 -11.97 12.34
N PRO A 17 3.69 -12.64 13.36
CA PRO A 17 4.18 -12.62 14.73
C PRO A 17 5.53 -13.33 14.87
N ASP A 18 6.26 -12.98 15.92
CA ASP A 18 7.57 -13.55 16.30
C ASP A 18 8.66 -13.44 15.22
N LYS A 19 8.52 -12.44 14.33
CA LYS A 19 9.47 -12.17 13.24
C LYS A 19 10.08 -10.79 13.40
N GLU A 20 11.41 -10.75 13.36
CA GLU A 20 12.17 -9.52 13.50
C GLU A 20 12.26 -8.79 12.15
N TYR A 21 11.72 -7.57 12.08
CA TYR A 21 11.73 -6.74 10.87
C TYR A 21 12.81 -5.66 10.89
N TYR A 22 13.07 -5.05 12.05
CA TYR A 22 14.23 -4.20 12.34
C TYR A 22 14.95 -4.73 13.56
N GLU A 23 16.22 -4.38 13.72
CA GLU A 23 17.04 -4.85 14.84
C GLU A 23 16.30 -4.67 16.18
N PHE A 24 16.09 -5.79 16.88
CA PHE A 24 15.36 -5.89 18.15
C PHE A 24 13.87 -5.53 18.11
N GLN A 25 13.25 -5.47 16.92
CA GLN A 25 11.85 -5.15 16.74
C GLN A 25 11.09 -6.29 16.06
N SER A 26 10.10 -6.82 16.79
CA SER A 26 9.16 -7.86 16.36
C SER A 26 7.77 -7.57 16.95
N TYR A 27 6.77 -8.32 16.53
CA TYR A 27 5.47 -8.36 17.20
C TYR A 27 5.31 -9.65 17.96
N THR A 28 4.77 -9.59 19.18
CA THR A 28 4.22 -10.80 19.80
C THR A 28 2.95 -11.26 19.05
N PRO A 29 2.47 -12.50 19.26
CA PRO A 29 1.19 -12.94 18.71
C PRO A 29 0.02 -12.01 19.05
N GLU A 30 -0.01 -11.48 20.27
CA GLU A 30 -1.07 -10.57 20.74
C GLU A 30 -0.99 -9.20 20.05
N GLU A 31 0.21 -8.64 19.92
CA GLU A 31 0.42 -7.37 19.22
C GLU A 31 0.06 -7.49 17.74
N TYR A 32 0.42 -8.61 17.11
CA TYR A 32 0.04 -8.92 15.74
C TYR A 32 -1.47 -9.02 15.59
N ALA A 33 -2.16 -9.73 16.50
CA ALA A 33 -3.62 -9.85 16.48
C ALA A 33 -4.32 -8.49 16.62
N TRP A 34 -3.87 -7.62 17.53
CA TRP A 34 -4.40 -6.26 17.64
C TRP A 34 -4.16 -5.42 16.40
N LYS A 35 -3.00 -5.58 15.77
CA LYS A 35 -2.68 -4.89 14.52
C LYS A 35 -3.61 -5.36 13.39
N GLU A 36 -3.79 -6.67 13.25
CA GLU A 36 -4.69 -7.27 12.26
C GLU A 36 -6.12 -6.76 12.43
N ASP A 37 -6.63 -6.82 13.66
CA ASP A 37 -7.96 -6.33 14.05
C ASP A 37 -8.15 -4.84 13.72
N TRP A 38 -7.20 -4.00 14.13
CA TRP A 38 -7.28 -2.56 13.87
C TRP A 38 -7.24 -2.25 12.37
N MET A 39 -6.36 -2.91 11.61
CA MET A 39 -6.26 -2.70 10.17
C MET A 39 -7.53 -3.14 9.44
N ALA A 40 -8.14 -4.26 9.82
CA ALA A 40 -9.40 -4.71 9.26
C ALA A 40 -10.54 -3.71 9.51
N ASP A 41 -10.61 -3.12 10.71
CA ASP A 41 -11.57 -2.06 11.04
C ASP A 41 -11.37 -0.82 10.16
N GLN A 42 -10.12 -0.41 9.92
CA GLN A 42 -9.82 0.72 9.04
C GLN A 42 -10.25 0.45 7.60
N LEU A 43 -10.04 -0.77 7.10
CA LEU A 43 -10.45 -1.14 5.74
C LEU A 43 -11.97 -1.14 5.56
N VAL A 44 -12.72 -1.66 6.52
CA VAL A 44 -14.18 -1.65 6.54
C VAL A 44 -14.72 -0.22 6.65
N THR A 45 -14.14 0.58 7.53
CA THR A 45 -14.55 1.99 7.75
C THR A 45 -14.31 2.85 6.51
N MET A 46 -13.19 2.63 5.83
CA MET A 46 -12.81 3.40 4.65
C MET A 46 -13.59 2.97 3.39
N ASP A 47 -13.91 1.68 3.26
CA ASP A 47 -14.67 1.08 2.15
C ASP A 47 -14.18 1.55 0.75
N ALA A 48 -12.86 1.63 0.57
CA ALA A 48 -12.27 2.13 -0.67
C ALA A 48 -12.29 1.07 -1.78
N ASP A 49 -12.56 1.47 -3.02
CA ASP A 49 -12.55 0.53 -4.16
C ASP A 49 -11.12 0.12 -4.56
N ILE A 50 -10.15 1.00 -4.30
CA ILE A 50 -8.72 0.79 -4.55
C ILE A 50 -7.93 1.22 -3.31
N VAL A 51 -7.02 0.37 -2.83
CA VAL A 51 -6.15 0.70 -1.69
C VAL A 51 -4.69 0.45 -2.05
N GLY A 52 -3.86 1.49 -1.95
CA GLY A 52 -2.40 1.36 -1.99
C GLY A 52 -1.83 1.20 -0.59
N PHE A 53 -1.08 0.13 -0.34
CA PHE A 53 -0.47 -0.18 0.94
C PHE A 53 1.04 0.10 0.94
N GLN A 54 1.55 0.63 2.05
CA GLN A 54 2.99 0.79 2.29
C GLN A 54 3.41 0.12 3.60
N GLU A 55 4.69 -0.24 3.72
CA GLU A 55 5.24 -0.98 4.87
C GLU A 55 4.74 -2.44 4.97
N ILE A 56 4.55 -3.12 3.83
CA ILE A 56 4.17 -4.54 3.78
C ILE A 56 5.44 -5.39 3.70
N PHE A 57 5.76 -6.14 4.75
CA PHE A 57 6.91 -7.05 4.78
C PHE A 57 6.54 -8.47 4.33
N GLU A 58 5.30 -8.90 4.58
CA GLU A 58 4.81 -10.21 4.17
C GLU A 58 3.42 -10.08 3.54
N GLU A 59 3.26 -10.62 2.32
CA GLU A 59 1.98 -10.62 1.62
C GLU A 59 0.91 -11.41 2.39
N GLU A 60 1.27 -12.53 3.00
CA GLU A 60 0.31 -13.36 3.75
C GLU A 60 -0.27 -12.61 4.95
N ALA A 61 0.53 -11.77 5.61
CA ALA A 61 0.03 -10.94 6.71
C ALA A 61 -1.00 -9.92 6.22
N LEU A 62 -0.84 -9.38 5.00
CA LEU A 62 -1.87 -8.54 4.38
C LEU A 62 -3.11 -9.35 4.01
N ARG A 63 -2.94 -10.56 3.47
CA ARG A 63 -4.06 -11.44 3.13
C ARG A 63 -4.89 -11.83 4.37
N ALA A 64 -4.25 -12.04 5.52
CA ALA A 64 -4.95 -12.26 6.80
C ALA A 64 -5.86 -11.07 7.15
N VAL A 65 -5.32 -9.85 7.12
CA VAL A 65 -6.09 -8.62 7.35
C VAL A 65 -7.28 -8.51 6.39
N LEU A 66 -7.12 -8.86 5.12
CA LEU A 66 -8.22 -8.81 4.14
C LEU A 66 -9.32 -9.83 4.46
N ARG A 67 -8.96 -11.03 4.90
CA ARG A 67 -9.94 -12.05 5.33
C ARG A 67 -10.75 -11.58 6.54
N GLU A 68 -10.07 -10.98 7.53
CA GLU A 68 -10.75 -10.41 8.72
C GLU A 68 -11.64 -9.23 8.33
N ALA A 69 -11.19 -8.35 7.42
CA ALA A 69 -11.99 -7.24 6.91
C ALA A 69 -13.26 -7.72 6.18
N ASP A 70 -13.16 -8.80 5.40
CA ASP A 70 -14.30 -9.41 4.71
C ASP A 70 -15.32 -9.98 5.70
N ALA A 71 -14.86 -10.81 6.66
CA ALA A 71 -15.72 -11.38 7.69
C ALA A 71 -16.45 -10.27 8.49
N ARG A 72 -15.74 -9.20 8.82
CA ARG A 72 -16.32 -8.04 9.51
C ARG A 72 -17.34 -7.29 8.67
N ALA A 73 -17.07 -7.08 7.39
CA ALA A 73 -18.01 -6.45 6.47
C ALA A 73 -19.30 -7.27 6.33
N GLU A 74 -19.19 -8.59 6.23
CA GLU A 74 -20.33 -9.51 6.19
C GLU A 74 -21.17 -9.42 7.48
N MET A 75 -20.55 -9.54 8.65
CA MET A 75 -21.24 -9.40 9.94
C MET A 75 -21.93 -8.04 10.09
N LEU A 76 -21.27 -6.95 9.69
CA LEU A 76 -21.84 -5.60 9.74
C LEU A 76 -23.07 -5.49 8.83
N ASN A 77 -22.97 -6.03 7.61
CA ASN A 77 -24.07 -6.01 6.64
C ASN A 77 -25.27 -6.81 7.16
N GLU A 78 -25.05 -8.00 7.72
CA GLU A 78 -26.10 -8.82 8.33
C GLU A 78 -26.78 -8.08 9.49
N ALA A 79 -26.03 -7.32 10.30
CA ALA A 79 -26.58 -6.57 11.43
C ALA A 79 -27.36 -5.32 10.99
N VAL A 80 -26.82 -4.54 10.04
CA VAL A 80 -27.23 -3.15 9.77
C VAL A 80 -28.20 -3.01 8.59
N ILE A 81 -28.20 -3.92 7.61
CA ILE A 81 -29.13 -3.83 6.47
C ILE A 81 -30.58 -3.93 7.01
N PRO A 82 -31.40 -2.87 6.87
CA PRO A 82 -32.75 -2.87 7.40
C PRO A 82 -33.64 -3.85 6.63
N ASP A 83 -34.36 -4.71 7.35
CA ASP A 83 -35.48 -5.49 6.83
C ASP A 83 -36.76 -5.18 7.63
N ARG A 84 -37.91 -5.72 7.21
CA ARG A 84 -39.21 -5.47 7.86
C ARG A 84 -39.29 -5.95 9.32
N THR A 85 -38.30 -6.72 9.79
CA THR A 85 -38.20 -7.25 11.15
C THR A 85 -37.33 -6.38 12.07
N LYS A 86 -36.61 -5.38 11.53
CA LYS A 86 -35.67 -4.54 12.28
C LYS A 86 -36.17 -3.11 12.47
N SER A 87 -36.34 -2.70 13.73
CA SER A 87 -36.75 -1.31 14.06
C SER A 87 -35.62 -0.32 13.75
N TYR A 88 -35.92 0.75 13.02
CA TYR A 88 -34.97 1.83 12.72
C TYR A 88 -34.45 2.49 14.02
N ARG A 89 -33.19 2.20 14.39
CA ARG A 89 -32.48 2.91 15.45
C ARG A 89 -31.55 3.94 14.79
N ARG A 90 -31.92 5.22 14.90
CA ARG A 90 -31.12 6.37 14.41
C ARG A 90 -29.64 6.22 14.78
N LYS A 91 -28.76 6.22 13.76
CA LYS A 91 -27.49 6.96 13.75
C LYS A 91 -27.00 7.14 12.29
N VAL A 92 -27.11 8.39 11.83
CA VAL A 92 -26.22 9.12 10.90
C VAL A 92 -25.82 8.45 9.56
N ILE A 93 -26.44 8.96 8.48
CA ILE A 93 -25.93 9.17 7.10
C ILE A 93 -25.00 8.07 6.54
N PHE A 94 -25.58 6.96 6.10
CA PHE A 94 -24.87 5.99 5.28
C PHE A 94 -24.69 6.53 3.85
N ARG A 95 -23.45 6.80 3.41
CA ARG A 95 -23.14 7.02 1.98
C ARG A 95 -23.43 5.76 1.15
N LYS A 96 -23.37 4.59 1.77
CA LYS A 96 -23.80 3.29 1.24
C LYS A 96 -24.53 2.49 2.33
N LEU A 97 -25.66 1.87 1.99
CA LEU A 97 -26.43 0.99 2.89
C LEU A 97 -25.70 -0.31 3.30
N ARG A 98 -24.58 -0.61 2.65
CA ARG A 98 -23.80 -1.83 2.75
C ARG A 98 -22.31 -1.49 2.60
N VAL A 99 -21.43 -2.19 3.30
CA VAL A 99 -19.99 -2.22 3.02
C VAL A 99 -19.71 -3.33 2.02
N ASP A 100 -18.97 -3.03 0.95
CA ASP A 100 -18.63 -4.03 -0.06
C ASP A 100 -17.39 -4.82 0.42
N PRO A 101 -17.45 -6.15 0.61
CA PRO A 101 -16.25 -6.94 0.90
C PRO A 101 -15.21 -6.82 -0.22
N TYR A 102 -13.96 -7.14 0.08
CA TYR A 102 -12.89 -7.32 -0.90
C TYR A 102 -12.84 -8.74 -1.46
N THR A 103 -13.80 -9.61 -1.12
CA THR A 103 -13.96 -10.92 -1.76
C THR A 103 -14.06 -10.77 -3.28
N GLY A 104 -13.12 -11.39 -4.00
CA GLY A 104 -13.00 -11.29 -5.46
C GLY A 104 -12.20 -10.07 -5.97
N ALA A 105 -11.73 -9.19 -5.09
CA ALA A 105 -10.77 -8.15 -5.43
C ALA A 105 -9.39 -8.76 -5.76
N GLU A 106 -8.65 -8.11 -6.64
CA GLU A 106 -7.28 -8.52 -6.97
C GLU A 106 -6.26 -7.76 -6.11
N LEU A 107 -5.24 -8.49 -5.66
CA LEU A 107 -4.12 -7.96 -4.89
C LEU A 107 -2.83 -8.11 -5.69
N ALA A 108 -2.11 -7.01 -5.88
CA ALA A 108 -0.77 -6.99 -6.44
C ALA A 108 0.23 -6.64 -5.34
N PHE A 109 1.20 -7.50 -5.09
CA PHE A 109 2.27 -7.27 -4.12
C PHE A 109 3.61 -7.04 -4.83
N ALA A 110 4.29 -5.98 -4.45
CA ALA A 110 5.63 -5.63 -4.90
C ALA A 110 6.60 -5.80 -3.73
N ALA A 111 7.23 -6.97 -3.64
CA ALA A 111 8.32 -7.21 -2.71
C ALA A 111 9.47 -6.23 -2.98
N ASN A 112 10.21 -5.86 -1.93
CA ASN A 112 11.40 -5.05 -2.08
C ASN A 112 12.55 -5.93 -2.58
N SER A 113 13.14 -5.61 -3.74
CA SER A 113 14.23 -6.41 -4.33
C SER A 113 15.54 -6.39 -3.52
N ALA A 114 15.61 -5.53 -2.50
CA ALA A 114 16.71 -5.50 -1.54
C ALA A 114 16.37 -6.18 -0.19
N ASP A 115 15.20 -6.81 -0.04
CA ASP A 115 14.89 -7.67 1.12
C ASP A 115 15.53 -9.05 0.91
N ASP A 116 16.51 -9.40 1.73
CA ASP A 116 17.17 -10.72 1.72
C ASP A 116 16.51 -11.70 2.71
N GLY A 117 15.44 -11.29 3.39
CA GLY A 117 14.75 -12.10 4.38
C GLY A 117 15.46 -12.18 5.73
N VAL A 118 16.59 -11.49 5.92
CA VAL A 118 17.37 -11.55 7.16
C VAL A 118 16.64 -10.82 8.28
N ALA A 119 16.46 -11.53 9.40
CA ALA A 119 15.89 -11.00 10.64
C ALA A 119 16.59 -9.68 11.04
N GLY A 120 15.78 -8.68 11.39
CA GLY A 120 16.26 -7.35 11.79
C GLY A 120 16.81 -6.46 10.66
N LYS A 121 16.93 -6.99 9.44
CA LYS A 121 17.40 -6.27 8.25
C LYS A 121 16.39 -6.24 7.13
N ARG A 122 15.14 -6.59 7.43
CA ARG A 122 14.10 -6.73 6.42
C ARG A 122 13.83 -5.42 5.68
N ARG A 123 13.33 -5.53 4.46
CA ARG A 123 12.93 -4.38 3.64
C ARG A 123 11.46 -4.49 3.22
N PRO A 124 10.65 -3.46 3.51
CA PRO A 124 9.22 -3.44 3.18
C PRO A 124 8.97 -3.24 1.68
N GLY A 125 7.98 -3.98 1.18
CA GLY A 125 7.35 -3.80 -0.12
C GLY A 125 6.11 -2.90 -0.09
N LEU A 126 5.39 -2.94 -1.21
CA LEU A 126 4.14 -2.22 -1.45
C LEU A 126 3.05 -3.19 -1.92
N ALA A 127 1.79 -2.83 -1.76
CA ALA A 127 0.70 -3.56 -2.40
C ALA A 127 -0.36 -2.63 -2.99
N ILE A 128 -1.10 -3.10 -3.99
CA ILE A 128 -2.34 -2.47 -4.46
C ILE A 128 -3.44 -3.52 -4.41
N LEU A 129 -4.55 -3.19 -3.75
CA LEU A 129 -5.79 -3.95 -3.79
C LEU A 129 -6.79 -3.21 -4.66
N SER A 130 -7.51 -3.91 -5.54
CA SER A 130 -8.56 -3.32 -6.36
C SER A 130 -9.76 -4.24 -6.51
N ARG A 131 -10.95 -3.70 -6.22
CA ARG A 131 -12.24 -4.37 -6.53
C ARG A 131 -12.51 -4.46 -8.03
N PHE A 132 -11.78 -3.71 -8.86
CA PHE A 132 -11.97 -3.70 -10.31
C PHE A 132 -10.97 -4.59 -11.07
N GLY A 133 -10.04 -5.24 -10.35
CA GLY A 133 -8.95 -6.02 -10.95
C GLY A 133 -7.89 -5.16 -11.64
N PHE A 134 -7.01 -5.82 -12.39
CA PHE A 134 -5.93 -5.17 -13.15
C PHE A 134 -6.04 -5.40 -14.65
N ALA A 135 -5.80 -4.34 -15.42
CA ALA A 135 -5.64 -4.40 -16.87
C ALA A 135 -4.17 -4.75 -17.21
N GLY A 136 -3.89 -6.05 -17.30
CA GLY A 136 -2.55 -6.58 -17.48
C GLY A 136 -1.77 -6.70 -16.16
N THR A 137 -0.53 -7.17 -16.24
CA THR A 137 0.30 -7.39 -15.05
C THR A 137 0.79 -6.05 -14.49
N PRO A 138 0.56 -5.78 -13.18
CA PRO A 138 1.17 -4.64 -12.50
C PRO A 138 2.71 -4.64 -12.61
N GLU A 139 3.28 -3.47 -12.84
CA GLU A 139 4.72 -3.29 -13.04
C GLU A 139 5.39 -2.89 -11.71
N VAL A 140 6.45 -3.61 -11.34
CA VAL A 140 7.31 -3.29 -10.20
C VAL A 140 8.57 -2.60 -10.69
N ILE A 141 8.74 -1.34 -10.33
CA ILE A 141 9.89 -0.51 -10.74
C ILE A 141 10.77 -0.28 -9.52
N GLN A 142 11.92 -0.93 -9.47
CA GLN A 142 12.91 -0.73 -8.42
C GLN A 142 14.32 -0.77 -8.97
N ASP A 143 14.65 -1.84 -9.68
CA ASP A 143 15.89 -1.99 -10.45
C ASP A 143 15.71 -1.40 -11.84
N LEU A 144 16.49 -0.36 -12.16
CA LEU A 144 16.37 0.36 -13.42
C LEU A 144 17.36 -0.24 -14.44
N ALA A 145 16.81 -0.94 -15.44
CA ALA A 145 17.59 -1.53 -16.53
C ALA A 145 18.47 -0.48 -17.24
N THR A 146 17.90 0.71 -17.47
CA THR A 146 18.64 1.90 -17.89
C THR A 146 18.67 2.89 -16.72
N PRO A 147 19.84 3.15 -16.13
CA PRO A 147 19.95 4.11 -15.04
C PRO A 147 19.51 5.51 -15.46
N ILE A 148 18.90 6.24 -14.54
CA ILE A 148 18.46 7.61 -14.74
C ILE A 148 19.57 8.55 -14.31
N GLU A 149 19.93 9.51 -15.16
CA GLU A 149 20.85 10.59 -14.83
C GLU A 149 20.05 11.87 -14.61
N ILE A 150 20.15 12.44 -13.42
CA ILE A 150 19.50 13.69 -13.05
C ILE A 150 20.57 14.78 -13.07
N PRO A 151 20.57 15.68 -14.08
CA PRO A 151 21.55 16.74 -14.17
C PRO A 151 21.31 17.77 -13.06
N PHE A 152 22.40 18.30 -12.50
CA PHE A 152 22.35 19.46 -11.62
C PHE A 152 22.25 20.73 -12.47
N GLN A 153 21.36 21.63 -12.09
CA GLN A 153 21.30 22.94 -12.74
C GLN A 153 22.40 23.82 -12.18
N ALA A 154 23.23 24.39 -13.05
CA ALA A 154 24.17 25.44 -12.67
C ALA A 154 23.42 26.64 -12.06
N LEU A 155 24.00 27.24 -11.01
CA LEU A 155 23.49 28.49 -10.43
C LEU A 155 23.46 29.60 -11.50
N ARG A 156 22.39 30.42 -11.50
CA ARG A 156 22.28 31.58 -12.41
C ARG A 156 23.54 32.45 -12.32
N GLY A 157 24.10 32.81 -13.47
CA GLY A 157 25.19 33.78 -13.57
C GLY A 157 26.53 33.24 -14.07
N LEU A 158 26.63 31.94 -14.35
CA LEU A 158 27.78 31.38 -15.09
C LEU A 158 27.51 31.50 -16.60
N GLU A 159 28.22 32.40 -17.28
CA GLU A 159 28.29 32.41 -18.75
C GLU A 159 29.20 31.25 -19.19
N GLY A 160 28.63 30.22 -19.81
CA GLY A 160 29.37 29.03 -20.25
C GLY A 160 28.61 27.72 -20.03
N ASP A 161 29.36 26.62 -20.05
CA ASP A 161 28.83 25.25 -19.90
C ASP A 161 28.00 25.11 -18.61
N THR A 162 26.76 24.69 -18.80
CA THR A 162 25.75 24.57 -17.73
C THR A 162 25.83 23.23 -16.99
N ASP A 163 26.83 22.40 -17.31
CA ASP A 163 27.09 21.12 -16.65
C ASP A 163 27.64 21.31 -15.23
N ALA A 164 26.73 21.28 -14.24
CA ALA A 164 27.08 21.24 -12.83
C ALA A 164 27.23 19.80 -12.29
N GLY A 165 27.35 18.80 -13.18
CA GLY A 165 27.38 17.38 -12.85
C GLY A 165 25.98 16.75 -12.82
N PHE A 166 25.92 15.49 -12.37
CA PHE A 166 24.68 14.73 -12.30
C PHE A 166 24.69 13.74 -11.12
N TYR A 167 23.51 13.29 -10.72
CA TYR A 167 23.35 12.08 -9.90
C TYR A 167 22.74 10.95 -10.72
N ARG A 168 23.30 9.74 -10.60
CA ARG A 168 22.84 8.55 -11.33
C ARG A 168 22.11 7.57 -10.41
N ILE A 169 20.88 7.24 -10.78
CA ILE A 169 20.04 6.28 -10.05
C ILE A 169 19.99 4.97 -10.83
N ARG A 170 20.47 3.88 -10.22
CA ARG A 170 20.36 2.51 -10.77
C ARG A 170 19.27 1.69 -10.09
N ARG A 171 18.98 1.98 -8.82
CA ARG A 171 18.01 1.27 -7.99
C ARG A 171 17.33 2.24 -7.03
N LEU A 172 16.04 2.05 -6.81
CA LEU A 172 15.27 2.73 -5.77
C LEU A 172 15.34 1.96 -4.44
N SER A 173 15.34 2.68 -3.32
CA SER A 173 15.38 2.06 -1.97
C SER A 173 14.09 1.30 -1.62
N ARG A 174 12.96 1.69 -2.21
CA ARG A 174 11.67 1.01 -2.16
C ARG A 174 11.11 0.93 -3.58
N PRO A 175 10.35 -0.12 -3.92
CA PRO A 175 9.74 -0.23 -5.24
C PRO A 175 8.70 0.87 -5.47
N ILE A 176 8.39 1.12 -6.74
CA ILE A 176 7.17 1.78 -7.20
C ILE A 176 6.29 0.70 -7.82
N LEU A 177 5.06 0.58 -7.36
CA LEU A 177 4.09 -0.36 -7.93
C LEU A 177 3.12 0.40 -8.83
N LYS A 178 3.19 0.14 -10.13
CA LYS A 178 2.34 0.75 -11.16
C LYS A 178 1.31 -0.27 -11.62
N ALA A 179 0.03 0.04 -11.45
CA ALA A 179 -1.06 -0.80 -11.91
C ALA A 179 -1.99 -0.04 -12.86
N ARG A 180 -2.48 -0.73 -13.90
CA ARG A 180 -3.57 -0.23 -14.73
C ARG A 180 -4.86 -0.84 -14.24
N ILE A 181 -5.87 -0.05 -13.95
CA ILE A 181 -7.13 -0.50 -13.31
C ILE A 181 -8.30 -0.04 -14.18
N PRO A 182 -9.17 -0.96 -14.67
CA PRO A 182 -10.38 -0.59 -15.38
C PRO A 182 -11.41 0.00 -14.41
N VAL A 183 -11.98 1.16 -14.72
CA VAL A 183 -13.04 1.80 -13.94
C VAL A 183 -14.13 2.29 -14.91
N GLY A 184 -15.22 1.54 -15.01
CA GLY A 184 -16.24 1.78 -16.02
C GLY A 184 -15.70 1.58 -17.44
N ASP A 185 -15.81 2.61 -18.27
CA ASP A 185 -15.38 2.64 -19.68
C ASP A 185 -13.92 3.09 -19.88
N ARG A 186 -13.17 3.33 -18.79
CA ARG A 186 -11.80 3.86 -18.83
C ARG A 186 -10.83 2.99 -18.05
N THR A 187 -9.56 3.02 -18.45
CA THR A 187 -8.46 2.46 -17.65
C THR A 187 -7.65 3.59 -17.06
N ILE A 188 -7.49 3.61 -15.74
CA ILE A 188 -6.61 4.55 -15.04
C ILE A 188 -5.27 3.87 -14.74
N THR A 189 -4.21 4.67 -14.57
CA THR A 189 -2.91 4.18 -14.08
C THR A 189 -2.72 4.69 -12.67
N VAL A 190 -2.53 3.77 -11.72
CA VAL A 190 -2.27 4.06 -10.31
C VAL A 190 -0.81 3.73 -10.00
N PHE A 191 -0.11 4.68 -9.39
CA PHE A 191 1.22 4.47 -8.85
C PHE A 191 1.13 4.47 -7.32
N ASN A 192 1.49 3.36 -6.69
CA ASN A 192 1.73 3.29 -5.26
C ASN A 192 3.22 3.44 -5.01
N CYS A 193 3.58 4.38 -4.14
CA CYS A 193 4.96 4.75 -3.84
C CYS A 193 5.11 4.95 -2.33
N HIS A 194 6.27 4.57 -1.78
CA HIS A 194 6.70 4.99 -0.45
C HIS A 194 8.10 5.59 -0.55
N LEU A 195 8.17 6.91 -0.62
CA LEU A 195 9.43 7.61 -0.81
C LEU A 195 10.23 7.65 0.50
N LYS A 196 11.55 7.51 0.40
CA LYS A 196 12.45 7.53 1.57
C LYS A 196 12.34 8.88 2.30
N SER A 197 12.11 8.83 3.61
CA SER A 197 12.20 10.01 4.48
C SER A 197 13.63 10.56 4.52
N LYS A 198 13.77 11.89 4.58
CA LYS A 198 15.04 12.67 4.55
C LYS A 198 15.92 12.49 5.80
N LEU A 199 16.09 11.28 6.31
CA LEU A 199 17.18 11.01 7.24
C LEU A 199 18.45 10.96 6.40
N GLY A 200 19.28 12.01 6.51
CA GLY A 200 20.59 12.04 5.88
C GLY A 200 21.39 10.83 6.37
N GLU A 201 21.87 10.03 5.43
CA GLU A 201 22.79 8.94 5.76
C GLU A 201 24.13 9.60 6.11
N TYR A 202 24.53 9.50 7.38
CA TYR A 202 25.88 9.89 7.78
C TYR A 202 26.84 8.83 7.24
N LEU A 203 27.51 9.14 6.16
CA LEU A 203 28.59 8.31 5.64
C LEU A 203 29.76 8.41 6.63
N THR A 204 30.00 7.36 7.40
CA THR A 204 31.21 7.23 8.22
C THR A 204 32.43 7.09 7.30
N PRO A 205 33.46 7.95 7.47
CA PRO A 205 34.69 7.92 6.68
C PRO A 205 35.46 6.59 6.74
#